data_AF-A0A8T7DK97-F1
#
_entry.id   AF-A0A8T7DK97-F1
#
_cell.length_a   1.000
_cell.length_b   1.000
_cell.length_c   1.000
_cell.angle_alpha   90.00
_cell.angle_beta   90.00
_cell.angle_gamma   90.00
#
_symmetry.space_group_name_H-M   'P 1'
#
loop_
_entity.id
_entity.type
_entity.pdbx_description
1 polymer ?
#
loop_
_entity_poly.entity_id
_entity_poly.type
_entity_poly.pdbx_seq_one_letter_code
_entity_poly.pdbx_strand_id
1 'polypeptide(L)'
;MDSNDVLLRENYVAAQSLKSFWTRLASTYGCMMIILSRKTLIIKPHWFAKWLISLLYLDLCHEIPITSIRNVREMGKWSNYGKVELHFQNVEGENQKILLYMKNYRDFVEMVSSAIHR
;
A
#
# COMPACT_ATOMS: atom_id res chain seq x y z
N MET A 1 -6.10 9.78 16.41
CA MET A 1 -6.13 8.44 15.79
C MET A 1 -5.86 7.45 16.89
N ASP A 2 -6.91 6.73 17.30
CA ASP A 2 -6.85 5.76 18.40
C ASP A 2 -5.97 4.58 17.98
N SER A 3 -4.96 4.26 18.79
CA SER A 3 -3.97 3.22 18.45
C SER A 3 -4.56 1.80 18.47
N ASN A 4 -5.83 1.65 18.86
CA ASN A 4 -6.55 0.38 18.96
C ASN A 4 -7.24 -0.10 17.66
N ASP A 5 -7.25 0.71 16.59
CA ASP A 5 -7.90 0.34 15.31
C ASP A 5 -6.92 -0.13 14.23
N VAL A 6 -5.62 -0.12 14.52
CA VAL A 6 -4.56 -0.55 13.61
C VAL A 6 -4.42 -2.07 13.71
N LEU A 7 -4.83 -2.78 12.67
CA LEU A 7 -4.74 -4.24 12.59
C LEU A 7 -3.32 -4.68 12.23
N LEU A 8 -2.67 -3.94 11.33
CA LEU A 8 -1.32 -4.23 10.89
C LEU A 8 -0.58 -2.94 10.58
N ARG A 9 0.66 -2.85 11.07
CA ARG A 9 1.58 -1.76 10.73
C ARG A 9 2.87 -2.36 10.21
N GLU A 10 3.20 -2.05 8.97
CA GLU A 10 4.45 -2.49 8.35
C GLU A 10 5.24 -1.27 7.86
N ASN A 11 6.43 -1.09 8.42
CA ASN A 11 7.24 0.12 8.24
C ASN A 11 8.20 0.06 7.04
N TYR A 12 8.34 -1.13 6.42
CA TYR A 12 9.28 -1.39 5.33
C TYR A 12 8.56 -2.03 4.14
N VAL A 13 7.58 -1.33 3.60
CA VAL A 13 6.91 -1.76 2.38
C VAL A 13 7.48 -0.99 1.20
N ALA A 14 7.65 -1.67 0.07
CA ALA A 14 7.83 -1.00 -1.21
C ALA A 14 6.49 -1.04 -1.96
N ALA A 15 5.96 0.11 -2.35
CA ALA A 15 4.80 0.17 -3.23
C ALA A 15 5.24 0.63 -4.63
N GLN A 16 4.71 -0.02 -5.65
CA GLN A 16 4.97 0.26 -7.05
C GLN A 16 3.62 0.47 -7.76
N SER A 17 3.41 1.67 -8.30
CA SER A 17 2.27 1.95 -9.17
C SER A 17 2.60 1.51 -10.60
N LEU A 18 1.68 0.78 -11.24
CA LEU A 18 1.89 0.21 -12.58
C LEU A 18 1.58 1.19 -13.73
N LYS A 19 1.05 2.39 -13.45
CA LYS A 19 0.52 3.31 -14.47
C LYS A 19 1.58 4.15 -15.19
N SER A 20 2.81 4.30 -14.65
CA SER A 20 3.84 5.13 -15.30
C SER A 20 5.26 4.63 -15.05
N PHE A 21 6.04 4.47 -16.12
CA PHE A 21 7.45 4.06 -16.05
C PHE A 21 8.34 5.02 -15.22
N TRP A 22 7.90 6.28 -15.04
CA TRP A 22 8.58 7.29 -14.23
C TRP A 22 8.37 7.10 -12.71
N THR A 23 7.19 6.65 -12.27
CA THR A 23 6.96 6.22 -10.87
C THR A 23 7.61 4.88 -10.54
N ARG A 24 8.07 4.14 -11.57
CA ARG A 24 8.91 2.92 -11.45
C ARG A 24 10.30 3.21 -10.88
N LEU A 25 10.83 4.42 -11.10
CA LEU A 25 12.18 4.83 -10.71
C LEU A 25 12.19 5.63 -9.40
N ALA A 26 11.13 6.41 -9.13
CA ALA A 26 10.89 7.02 -7.83
C ALA A 26 10.42 6.02 -6.76
N SER A 27 10.32 4.73 -7.12
CA SER A 27 10.01 3.58 -6.27
C SER A 27 11.02 3.51 -5.13
N THR A 28 10.72 4.22 -4.06
CA THR A 28 11.55 4.35 -2.86
C THR A 28 11.48 3.02 -2.13
N TYR A 29 12.39 2.10 -2.51
CA TYR A 29 12.55 0.80 -1.87
C TYR A 29 12.66 0.99 -0.35
N GLY A 30 11.72 0.39 0.40
CA GLY A 30 11.78 0.30 1.86
C GLY A 30 11.50 1.60 2.62
N CYS A 31 10.94 2.63 1.98
CA CYS A 31 10.62 3.91 2.64
C CYS A 31 9.12 4.17 2.78
N MET A 32 8.25 3.18 2.52
CA MET A 32 6.81 3.33 2.70
C MET A 32 6.33 2.54 3.92
N MET A 33 5.47 3.19 4.69
CA MET A 33 4.75 2.64 5.81
C MET A 33 3.33 2.33 5.36
N ILE A 34 2.89 1.11 5.61
CA ILE A 34 1.51 0.70 5.43
C ILE A 34 0.88 0.51 6.80
N ILE A 35 -0.25 1.16 6.98
CA ILE A 35 -1.09 1.04 8.18
C ILE A 35 -2.43 0.53 7.69
N LEU A 36 -2.71 -0.73 7.98
CA LEU A 36 -4.01 -1.34 7.76
C LEU A 36 -4.87 -1.11 9.01
N SER A 37 -5.96 -0.38 8.83
CA SER A 37 -7.01 -0.21 9.82
C SER A 37 -8.27 -0.94 9.37
N ARG A 38 -9.22 -1.17 10.28
CA ARG A 38 -10.49 -1.86 9.95
C ARG A 38 -11.29 -1.23 8.81
N LYS A 39 -11.17 0.09 8.63
CA LYS A 39 -11.94 0.87 7.64
C LYS A 39 -11.09 1.43 6.50
N THR A 40 -9.79 1.59 6.73
CA THR A 40 -8.90 2.29 5.80
C THR A 40 -7.53 1.61 5.74
N LEU A 41 -7.00 1.54 4.52
CA LEU A 41 -5.62 1.21 4.23
C LEU A 41 -4.87 2.52 3.96
N ILE A 42 -3.89 2.82 4.80
CA ILE A 42 -3.10 4.04 4.68
C ILE A 42 -1.71 3.65 4.20
N ILE A 43 -1.28 4.21 3.08
CA ILE A 43 0.07 4.08 2.54
C ILE A 43 0.71 5.46 2.64
N LYS A 44 1.73 5.59 3.50
CA LYS A 44 2.42 6.85 3.77
C LYS A 44 3.93 6.68 3.65
N PRO A 45 4.64 7.67 3.07
CA PRO A 45 6.09 7.66 3.07
C PRO A 45 6.65 7.89 4.49
N HIS A 46 7.79 7.27 4.79
CA HIS A 46 8.53 7.49 6.03
C HIS A 46 9.03 8.94 6.11
N TRP A 47 9.23 9.47 7.32
CA TRP A 47 9.59 10.88 7.56
C TRP A 47 10.87 11.31 6.82
N PHE A 48 11.81 10.39 6.59
CA PHE A 48 13.02 10.64 5.81
C PHE A 48 12.74 10.90 4.32
N ALA A 49 11.70 10.27 3.77
CA ALA A 49 11.26 10.48 2.40
C ALA A 49 10.41 11.75 2.23
N LYS A 50 9.89 12.38 3.31
CA LYS A 50 9.18 13.67 3.21
C LYS A 50 10.02 14.75 2.52
N TRP A 51 11.33 14.75 2.75
CA TRP A 51 12.23 15.74 2.13
C TRP A 51 12.31 15.54 0.61
N LEU A 52 12.48 14.30 0.16
CA LEU A 52 12.51 13.93 -1.27
C LEU A 52 11.16 14.13 -1.96
N ILE A 53 10.07 13.89 -1.24
CA ILE A 53 8.69 14.03 -1.73
C ILE A 53 8.27 15.49 -1.83
N SER A 54 8.67 16.33 -0.88
CA SER A 54 8.51 17.78 -0.98
C SER A 54 9.28 18.35 -2.17
N LEU A 55 10.42 17.74 -2.52
CA LEU A 55 11.25 18.13 -3.66
C LEU A 55 10.64 17.70 -5.00
N LEU A 56 9.89 16.59 -5.02
CA LEU A 56 9.27 16.01 -6.22
C LEU A 56 7.77 16.28 -6.37
N TYR A 57 7.13 16.99 -5.41
CA TYR A 57 5.69 17.28 -5.39
C TYR A 57 4.80 16.03 -5.60
N LEU A 58 5.28 14.86 -5.17
CA LEU A 58 4.58 13.59 -5.36
C LEU A 58 3.64 13.36 -4.18
N ASP A 59 2.34 13.48 -4.41
CA ASP A 59 1.32 13.21 -3.40
C ASP A 59 1.20 11.69 -3.14
N LEU A 60 2.19 11.13 -2.44
CA LEU A 60 2.37 9.70 -2.15
C LEU A 60 1.60 9.26 -0.88
N CYS A 61 0.78 10.12 -0.30
CA CYS A 61 -0.12 9.76 0.79
C CYS A 61 -1.41 9.22 0.20
N HIS A 62 -1.52 7.89 0.13
CA HIS A 62 -2.76 7.26 -0.31
C HIS A 62 -3.53 6.73 0.89
N GLU A 63 -4.70 7.31 1.13
CA GLU A 63 -5.69 6.76 2.05
C GLU A 63 -6.77 6.06 1.21
N ILE A 64 -6.75 4.72 1.24
CA ILE A 64 -7.64 3.88 0.45
C ILE A 64 -8.67 3.26 1.40
N PRO A 65 -9.95 3.62 1.33
CA PRO A 65 -10.99 2.95 2.10
C PRO A 65 -11.04 1.45 1.75
N ILE A 66 -11.24 0.57 2.73
CA ILE A 66 -11.35 -0.87 2.46
C ILE A 66 -12.50 -1.17 1.50
N THR A 67 -13.59 -0.39 1.58
CA THR A 67 -14.74 -0.47 0.67
C THR A 67 -14.39 -0.20 -0.80
N SER A 68 -13.30 0.53 -1.04
CA SER A 68 -12.80 0.81 -2.39
C SER A 68 -11.90 -0.30 -2.92
N ILE A 69 -11.43 -1.21 -2.06
CA ILE A 69 -10.59 -2.33 -2.47
C ILE A 69 -11.49 -3.40 -3.10
N ARG A 70 -11.19 -3.74 -4.36
CA ARG A 70 -11.94 -4.73 -5.13
C ARG A 70 -11.33 -6.11 -5.05
N ASN A 71 -10.01 -6.17 -4.98
CA ASN A 71 -9.28 -7.44 -4.96
C ASN A 71 -7.90 -7.27 -4.32
N VAL A 72 -7.43 -8.34 -3.69
CA VAL A 72 -6.06 -8.46 -3.20
C VAL A 72 -5.52 -9.82 -3.62
N ARG A 73 -4.35 -9.85 -4.26
CA ARG A 73 -3.78 -11.09 -4.79
C ARG A 73 -2.29 -11.19 -4.52
N GLU A 74 -1.87 -12.35 -4.01
CA GLU A 74 -0.45 -12.71 -3.99
C GLU A 74 0.04 -13.01 -5.42
N MET A 75 1.08 -12.31 -5.85
CA MET A 75 1.74 -12.48 -7.16
C MET A 75 3.01 -13.34 -7.07
N GLY A 76 3.45 -13.71 -5.85
CA GLY A 76 4.63 -14.53 -5.60
C GLY A 76 5.54 -13.92 -4.54
N LYS A 77 6.79 -14.37 -4.50
CA LYS A 77 7.81 -13.87 -3.57
C LYS A 77 9.03 -13.35 -4.33
N TRP A 78 9.61 -12.28 -3.84
CA TRP A 78 10.93 -11.81 -4.25
C TRP A 78 11.84 -11.75 -3.01
N SER A 79 12.77 -12.71 -2.92
CA SER A 79 13.60 -12.89 -1.73
C SER A 79 12.72 -13.10 -0.47
N ASN A 80 12.98 -12.38 0.62
CA ASN A 80 12.21 -12.42 1.86
C ASN A 80 10.94 -11.55 1.85
N TYR A 81 10.58 -10.96 0.71
CA TYR A 81 9.38 -10.13 0.57
C TYR A 81 8.36 -10.83 -0.33
N GLY A 82 7.11 -10.89 0.09
CA GLY A 82 6.01 -11.28 -0.78
C GLY A 82 5.53 -10.11 -1.63
N LYS A 83 5.16 -10.44 -2.86
CA LYS A 83 4.62 -9.53 -3.85
C LYS A 83 3.09 -9.62 -3.80
N VAL A 84 2.44 -8.52 -3.44
CA VAL A 84 0.98 -8.42 -3.33
C VAL A 84 0.48 -7.39 -4.31
N GLU A 85 -0.48 -7.76 -5.13
CA GLU A 85 -1.18 -6.84 -6.01
C GLU A 85 -2.52 -6.46 -5.37
N LEU A 86 -2.73 -5.17 -5.15
CA LEU A 86 -3.95 -4.60 -4.61
C LEU A 86 -4.69 -3.86 -5.72
N HIS A 87 -5.96 -4.21 -5.94
CA HIS A 87 -6.84 -3.53 -6.89
C HIS A 87 -7.84 -2.70 -6.11
N PHE A 88 -7.90 -1.41 -6.38
CA PHE A 88 -8.82 -0.50 -5.69
C PHE A 88 -9.37 0.54 -6.66
N GLN A 89 -10.51 1.13 -6.31
CA GLN A 89 -11.10 2.22 -7.06
C GLN A 89 -10.70 3.56 -6.42
N ASN A 90 -10.18 4.50 -7.21
CA ASN A 90 -9.84 5.83 -6.71
C ASN A 90 -11.12 6.70 -6.53
N VAL A 91 -10.95 7.90 -5.99
CA VAL A 91 -12.06 8.86 -5.77
C VAL A 91 -12.73 9.32 -7.08
N GLU A 92 -12.05 9.19 -8.21
CA GLU A 92 -12.57 9.51 -9.55
C GLU A 92 -13.32 8.33 -10.18
N GLY A 93 -13.40 7.18 -9.49
CA GLY A 93 -14.05 5.97 -9.98
C GLY A 93 -13.16 5.11 -10.90
N GLU A 94 -11.90 5.48 -11.11
CA GLU A 94 -10.95 4.69 -11.90
C GLU A 94 -10.44 3.47 -11.13
N ASN A 95 -10.36 2.33 -11.81
CA ASN A 95 -9.70 1.14 -11.27
C ASN A 95 -8.18 1.31 -11.31
N GLN A 96 -7.57 1.33 -10.14
CA GLN A 96 -6.13 1.41 -9.95
C GLN A 96 -5.57 0.11 -9.39
N LYS A 97 -4.30 -0.12 -9.68
CA LYS A 97 -3.54 -1.28 -9.20
C LYS A 97 -2.25 -0.79 -8.55
N ILE A 98 -2.02 -1.24 -7.34
CA ILE A 98 -0.77 -1.02 -6.62
C ILE A 98 -0.13 -2.38 -6.36
N LEU A 99 1.19 -2.41 -6.47
CA LEU A 99 1.95 -3.60 -6.21
C LEU A 99 2.84 -3.37 -5.00
N LEU A 100 2.66 -4.16 -3.97
CA LEU A 100 3.30 -4.05 -2.67
C LEU A 100 4.31 -5.18 -2.49
N TYR A 101 5.48 -4.86 -1.95
CA TYR A 101 6.49 -5.82 -1.53
C TYR A 101 6.68 -5.68 -0.02
N MET A 102 6.30 -6.71 0.72
CA MET A 102 6.28 -6.68 2.18
C MET A 102 6.63 -8.06 2.76
N LYS A 103 7.15 -8.12 3.99
CA LYS A 103 7.55 -9.40 4.59
C LYS A 103 6.35 -10.15 5.14
N ASN A 104 5.44 -9.45 5.82
CA ASN A 104 4.24 -10.03 6.44
C ASN A 104 3.06 -10.04 5.47
N TYR A 105 3.35 -10.38 4.22
CA TYR A 105 2.39 -10.23 3.13
C TYR A 105 1.21 -11.20 3.23
N ARG A 106 1.38 -12.38 3.83
CA ARG A 106 0.31 -13.38 3.99
C ARG A 106 -0.78 -12.86 4.92
N ASP A 107 -0.37 -12.40 6.11
CA ASP A 107 -1.25 -11.81 7.10
C ASP A 107 -1.99 -10.59 6.52
N PHE A 108 -1.29 -9.77 5.74
CA PHE A 108 -1.90 -8.65 5.03
C PHE A 108 -2.98 -9.10 4.02
N VAL A 109 -2.68 -10.07 3.15
CA VAL A 109 -3.63 -10.60 2.17
C VAL A 109 -4.84 -11.20 2.86
N GLU A 110 -4.64 -11.98 3.93
CA GLU A 110 -5.72 -12.61 4.68
C GLU A 110 -6.62 -11.58 5.37
N MET A 111 -6.04 -10.57 6.02
CA MET A 111 -6.80 -9.51 6.68
C MET A 111 -7.59 -8.67 5.69
N VAL A 112 -6.98 -8.28 4.57
CA VAL A 112 -7.67 -7.49 3.53
C VAL A 112 -8.76 -8.31 2.86
N SER A 113 -8.49 -9.57 2.52
CA SER A 113 -9.50 -10.47 1.94
C SER A 113 -10.69 -10.66 2.89
N SER A 114 -10.42 -10.90 4.18
CA SER A 114 -11.46 -11.04 5.21
C SER A 114 -12.27 -9.75 5.39
N ALA A 115 -11.65 -8.58 5.20
CA ALA A 115 -12.31 -7.29 5.32
C ALA A 115 -13.13 -6.91 4.07
N ILE A 116 -12.81 -7.45 2.90
CA ILE A 116 -13.59 -7.27 1.65
C ILE A 116 -14.87 -8.11 1.69
N HIS A 117 -14.83 -9.31 2.27
CA HIS A 117 -15.96 -10.24 2.30
C HIS A 117 -16.92 -10.03 3.49
N ARG A 118 -16.69 -8.98 4.29
CA ARG A 118 -17.48 -8.65 5.49
C ARG A 118 -18.50 -7.56 5.20
#